data_AF-F8VW48-F1
#
_entry.id   AF-F8VW48-F1
#
_cell.length_a   1.000
_cell.length_b   1.000
_cell.length_c   1.000
_cell.angle_alpha   90.00
_cell.angle_beta   90.00
_cell.angle_gamma   90.00
#
_symmetry.space_group_name_H-M   'P 1'
#
loop_
_entity.id
_entity.type
_entity.pdbx_description
1 polymer ?
#
loop_
_entity_poly.entity_id
_entity_poly.type
_entity_poly.pdbx_seq_one_letter_code
_entity_poly.pdbx_strand_id
1 'polypeptide(L)'
;MGNLEIVLTGHNADLSFLQWIREVTGYVLVAMNEFSTLPLPNLRVVRGTQVYDGKFAIFVMLNYNTNSSHALRQLRLTQLTEILSGGVYIEKNDKLCHMDTIDWRDIVRDRDAEIV
;
A
#
# COMPACT_ATOMS: atom_id res chain seq x y z
N MET A 1 -7.55 -12.65 -10.47
CA MET A 1 -7.01 -12.53 -9.10
C MET A 1 -5.49 -12.48 -9.22
N GLY A 2 -4.86 -11.45 -8.67
CA GLY A 2 -3.44 -11.17 -8.88
C GLY A 2 -2.97 -10.00 -8.02
N ASN A 3 -2.04 -9.21 -8.55
CA ASN A 3 -1.48 -8.04 -7.87
C ASN A 3 -2.39 -6.82 -8.07
N LEU A 4 -2.30 -5.86 -7.15
CA LEU A 4 -2.84 -4.51 -7.31
C LEU A 4 -1.67 -3.55 -7.47
N GLU A 5 -1.47 -3.03 -8.68
CA GLU A 5 -0.37 -2.13 -9.00
C GLU A 5 -0.93 -0.76 -9.37
N ILE A 6 -0.56 0.26 -8.60
CA ILE A 6 -0.95 1.65 -8.81
C ILE A 6 0.34 2.44 -8.94
N VAL A 7 0.68 2.77 -10.18
CA VAL A 7 1.97 3.33 -10.54
C VAL A 7 1.76 4.49 -11.52
N LEU A 8 2.54 5.57 -11.39
CA LEU A 8 2.49 6.74 -12.28
C LEU A 8 1.09 7.40 -12.41
N THR A 9 0.33 7.40 -11.32
CA THR A 9 -1.03 7.98 -11.28
C THR A 9 -1.00 9.43 -10.83
N GLY A 10 -1.60 10.33 -11.63
CA GLY A 10 -1.64 11.77 -11.38
C GLY A 10 -2.58 12.19 -10.24
N HIS A 11 -2.43 13.44 -9.79
CA HIS A 11 -3.11 13.97 -8.60
C HIS A 11 -4.65 14.03 -8.70
N ASN A 12 -5.22 14.14 -9.90
CA ASN A 12 -6.67 14.23 -10.15
C ASN A 12 -7.34 12.90 -10.53
N ALA A 13 -6.61 11.78 -10.43
CA ALA A 13 -7.17 10.48 -10.79
C ALA A 13 -8.32 10.09 -9.86
N ASP A 14 -9.44 9.66 -10.44
CA ASP A 14 -10.54 9.07 -9.68
C ASP A 14 -10.21 7.59 -9.38
N LEU A 15 -9.90 7.31 -8.11
CA LEU A 15 -9.63 5.97 -7.60
C LEU A 15 -10.81 5.40 -6.81
N SER A 16 -11.99 6.01 -6.87
CA SER A 16 -13.17 5.59 -6.10
C SER A 16 -13.58 4.14 -6.35
N PHE A 17 -13.31 3.61 -7.55
CA PHE A 17 -13.57 2.22 -7.89
C PHE A 17 -12.81 1.21 -7.00
N LEU A 18 -11.67 1.60 -6.42
CA LEU A 18 -10.88 0.76 -5.50
C LEU A 18 -11.61 0.50 -4.18
N GLN A 19 -12.62 1.31 -3.84
CA GLN A 19 -13.30 1.21 -2.56
C GLN A 19 -13.96 -0.15 -2.33
N TRP A 20 -14.25 -0.91 -3.38
CA TRP A 20 -14.93 -2.20 -3.31
C TRP A 20 -13.98 -3.39 -3.14
N ILE A 21 -12.67 -3.17 -3.28
CA ILE A 21 -11.68 -4.24 -3.15
C ILE A 21 -11.66 -4.70 -1.68
N ARG A 22 -11.87 -6.00 -1.48
CA ARG A 22 -11.80 -6.66 -0.16
C ARG A 22 -10.58 -7.52 0.03
N GLU A 23 -10.03 -8.02 -1.07
CA GLU A 23 -8.93 -8.97 -1.05
C GLU A 23 -8.04 -8.73 -2.26
N VAL A 24 -6.72 -8.78 -2.03
CA VAL A 24 -5.70 -8.87 -3.07
C VAL A 24 -4.97 -10.19 -2.88
N THR A 25 -4.93 -11.04 -3.91
CA THR A 25 -4.31 -12.36 -3.79
C THR A 25 -2.80 -12.32 -3.93
N GLY A 26 -2.27 -11.42 -4.77
CA GLY A 26 -0.83 -11.18 -4.89
C GLY A 26 -0.36 -10.14 -3.88
N TYR A 27 0.40 -9.16 -4.37
CA TYR A 27 0.87 -8.01 -3.60
C TYR A 27 0.16 -6.71 -4.00
N VAL A 28 0.34 -5.67 -3.19
CA VAL A 28 -0.07 -4.29 -3.43
C VAL A 28 1.17 -3.43 -3.65
N LEU A 29 1.29 -2.82 -4.83
CA LEU A 29 2.35 -1.87 -5.18
C LEU A 29 1.77 -0.48 -5.41
N VAL A 30 2.32 0.51 -4.72
CA VAL A 30 1.92 1.92 -4.82
C VAL A 30 3.19 2.76 -4.97
N ALA A 31 3.56 3.10 -6.19
CA ALA A 31 4.82 3.79 -6.45
C ALA A 31 4.69 4.94 -7.45
N MET A 32 5.46 6.01 -7.23
CA MET A 32 5.59 7.12 -8.18
C MET A 32 4.25 7.81 -8.52
N ASN A 33 3.35 7.92 -7.54
CA ASN A 33 2.04 8.58 -7.70
C ASN A 33 1.99 9.97 -7.08
N GLU A 34 0.98 10.74 -7.47
CA GLU A 34 0.78 12.13 -7.04
C GLU A 34 -0.58 12.38 -6.33
N PHE A 35 -1.47 11.38 -6.30
CA PHE A 35 -2.76 11.49 -5.59
C PHE A 35 -2.57 11.55 -4.08
N SER A 36 -3.50 12.22 -3.38
CA SER A 36 -3.37 12.45 -1.94
C SER A 36 -3.76 11.28 -1.05
N THR A 37 -4.68 10.42 -1.51
CA THR A 37 -5.24 9.36 -0.69
C THR A 37 -5.41 8.09 -1.51
N LEU A 38 -4.95 6.95 -1.00
CA LEU A 38 -5.26 5.63 -1.56
C LEU A 38 -6.57 5.10 -0.93
N PRO A 39 -7.69 5.03 -1.68
CA PRO A 39 -8.99 4.67 -1.11
C PRO A 39 -9.23 3.14 -1.13
N LEU A 40 -8.63 2.42 -0.19
CA LEU A 40 -8.87 0.98 0.03
C LEU A 40 -9.60 0.68 1.36
N PRO A 41 -10.70 1.40 1.70
CA PRO A 41 -11.34 1.31 3.02
C PRO A 41 -11.94 -0.06 3.34
N ASN A 42 -12.16 -0.91 2.33
CA ASN A 42 -12.72 -2.24 2.48
C ASN A 42 -11.70 -3.37 2.27
N LEU A 43 -10.43 -3.04 1.98
CA LEU A 43 -9.39 -4.06 1.85
C LEU A 43 -9.17 -4.71 3.22
N ARG A 44 -9.29 -6.03 3.29
CA ARG A 44 -9.18 -6.83 4.52
C ARG A 44 -7.96 -7.72 4.54
N VAL A 45 -7.65 -8.32 3.38
CA VAL A 45 -6.63 -9.35 3.26
C VAL A 45 -5.74 -9.10 2.05
N VAL A 46 -4.42 -9.16 2.26
CA VAL A 46 -3.44 -9.35 1.19
C VAL A 46 -2.82 -10.73 1.37
N ARG A 47 -3.00 -11.63 0.39
CA ARG A 47 -2.54 -13.02 0.56
C ARG A 47 -1.05 -13.21 0.30
N GLY A 48 -0.43 -12.41 -0.57
CA GLY A 48 0.98 -12.56 -0.89
C GLY A 48 1.32 -13.88 -1.59
N THR A 49 0.43 -14.40 -2.45
CA THR A 49 0.76 -15.58 -3.30
C THR A 49 1.87 -15.26 -4.31
N GLN A 50 2.03 -13.98 -4.61
CA GLN A 50 3.20 -13.36 -5.21
C GLN A 50 3.60 -12.19 -4.30
N VAL A 51 4.90 -11.91 -4.24
CA VAL A 51 5.47 -10.80 -3.45
C VAL A 51 6.36 -9.94 -4.34
N TYR A 52 6.34 -8.63 -4.12
CA TYR A 52 7.20 -7.68 -4.81
C TYR A 52 8.63 -7.76 -4.25
N ASP A 53 9.63 -7.61 -5.12
CA ASP A 53 11.06 -7.73 -4.77
C ASP A 53 11.41 -9.05 -4.03
N GLY A 54 10.61 -10.10 -4.27
CA GLY A 54 10.77 -11.39 -3.60
C GLY A 54 10.39 -11.40 -2.12
N LYS A 55 9.90 -10.29 -1.55
CA LYS A 55 9.71 -10.15 -0.09
C LYS A 55 8.44 -9.47 0.35
N PHE A 56 7.92 -8.48 -0.39
CA PHE A 56 6.91 -7.56 0.13
C PHE A 56 5.52 -7.81 -0.43
N ALA A 57 4.54 -7.95 0.46
CA ALA A 57 3.12 -8.00 0.10
C ALA A 57 2.50 -6.61 -0.04
N ILE A 58 3.05 -5.61 0.66
CA ILE A 58 2.71 -4.20 0.48
C ILE A 58 4.00 -3.42 0.24
N PHE A 59 4.09 -2.70 -0.87
CA PHE A 59 5.23 -1.87 -1.24
C PHE A 59 4.78 -0.47 -1.63
N VAL A 60 5.18 0.55 -0.86
CA VAL A 60 4.75 1.94 -1.02
C VAL A 60 5.96 2.87 -1.03
N MET A 61 6.28 3.46 -2.18
CA MET A 61 7.54 4.20 -2.33
C MET A 61 7.44 5.37 -3.32
N LEU A 62 8.12 6.49 -3.01
CA LEU A 62 8.30 7.63 -3.92
C LEU A 62 6.98 8.25 -4.43
N ASN A 63 5.93 8.28 -3.61
CA ASN A 63 4.63 8.87 -4.00
C ASN A 63 4.57 10.38 -3.74
N TYR A 64 5.43 11.14 -4.41
CA TYR A 64 5.46 12.61 -4.36
C TYR A 64 6.11 13.20 -5.62
N ASN A 65 5.77 14.45 -5.94
CA ASN A 65 6.41 15.21 -7.01
C ASN A 65 7.23 16.37 -6.42
N THR A 66 8.53 16.42 -6.75
CA THR A 66 9.46 17.44 -6.23
C THR A 66 9.19 18.86 -6.74
N ASN A 67 8.51 19.00 -7.87
CA ASN A 67 8.20 20.28 -8.50
C ASN A 67 6.81 20.82 -8.10
N SER A 68 6.09 20.14 -7.22
CA SER A 68 4.75 20.56 -6.76
C SER A 68 4.48 20.10 -5.32
N SER A 69 3.28 20.41 -4.80
CA SER A 69 2.83 19.93 -3.49
C SER A 69 2.03 18.61 -3.56
N HIS A 70 1.97 17.99 -4.74
CA HIS A 70 1.22 16.76 -4.96
C HIS A 70 2.01 15.55 -4.44
N ALA A 71 1.40 14.83 -3.49
CA ALA A 71 2.00 13.71 -2.82
C ALA A 71 0.94 12.88 -2.11
N LEU A 72 1.23 11.60 -1.89
CA LEU A 72 0.44 10.71 -1.07
C LEU A 72 0.54 11.11 0.40
N ARG A 73 -0.62 11.28 1.03
CA ARG A 73 -0.77 11.72 2.42
C ARG A 73 -1.33 10.64 3.33
N GLN A 74 -2.17 9.76 2.77
CA GLN A 74 -2.89 8.75 3.55
C GLN A 74 -3.06 7.44 2.77
N LEU A 75 -2.73 6.33 3.44
CA LEU A 75 -3.17 5.00 3.06
C LEU A 75 -4.45 4.67 3.83
N ARG A 76 -5.62 4.66 3.17
CA ARG A 76 -6.89 4.31 3.83
C ARG A 76 -7.09 2.81 3.89
N LEU A 77 -6.21 2.12 4.62
CA LEU A 77 -6.23 0.67 4.84
C LEU A 77 -7.03 0.32 6.12
N THR A 78 -8.16 0.98 6.34
CA THR A 78 -8.86 0.98 7.64
C THR A 78 -9.46 -0.36 8.05
N GLN A 79 -9.64 -1.29 7.12
CA GLN A 79 -10.13 -2.64 7.37
C GLN A 79 -9.06 -3.72 7.16
N LEU A 80 -7.80 -3.34 6.90
CA LEU A 80 -6.75 -4.31 6.65
C LEU A 80 -6.41 -5.00 7.97
N THR A 81 -6.70 -6.29 8.04
CA THR A 81 -6.48 -7.09 9.25
C THR A 81 -5.45 -8.19 9.06
N GLU A 82 -5.18 -8.61 7.81
CA GLU A 82 -4.28 -9.73 7.56
C GLU A 82 -3.42 -9.56 6.31
N ILE A 83 -2.12 -9.83 6.46
CA ILE A 83 -1.18 -10.10 5.39
C ILE A 83 -0.64 -11.52 5.61
N LEU A 84 -0.95 -12.46 4.69
CA LEU A 84 -0.69 -13.89 4.94
C LEU A 84 0.77 -14.30 4.70
N SER A 85 1.42 -13.69 3.72
CA SER A 85 2.80 -13.99 3.31
C SER A 85 3.44 -12.72 2.77
N GLY A 86 4.72 -12.49 3.08
CA GLY A 86 5.45 -11.31 2.69
C GLY A 86 5.32 -10.13 3.66
N GLY A 87 6.29 -9.23 3.57
CA GLY A 87 6.45 -8.08 4.42
C GLY A 87 5.79 -6.80 3.94
N VAL A 88 6.13 -5.70 4.61
CA VAL A 88 5.62 -4.36 4.32
C VAL A 88 6.82 -3.43 4.13
N TYR A 89 6.84 -2.67 3.05
CA TYR A 89 7.86 -1.68 2.76
C TYR A 89 7.20 -0.34 2.49
N ILE A 90 7.40 0.65 3.36
CA ILE A 90 6.82 1.99 3.25
C ILE A 90 7.91 3.03 3.52
N GLU A 91 8.68 3.37 2.48
CA GLU A 91 9.75 4.36 2.60
C GLU A 91 9.66 5.46 1.53
N LYS A 92 10.28 6.61 1.82
CA LYS A 92 10.43 7.74 0.87
C LYS A 92 9.09 8.27 0.34
N ASN A 93 8.10 8.41 1.22
CA ASN A 93 6.84 9.08 0.94
C ASN A 93 6.77 10.39 1.76
N ASP A 94 7.28 11.50 1.20
CA ASP A 94 7.58 12.75 1.92
C ASP A 94 6.41 13.34 2.74
N LYS A 95 5.17 13.10 2.30
CA LYS A 95 3.96 13.65 2.94
C LYS A 95 3.04 12.59 3.54
N LEU A 96 3.45 11.32 3.58
CA LEU A 96 2.63 10.23 4.09
C LEU A 96 2.65 10.22 5.63
N CYS A 97 1.48 10.20 6.24
CA CYS A 97 1.33 10.23 7.69
C CYS A 97 0.87 8.87 8.26
N HIS A 98 1.12 8.68 9.57
CA HIS A 98 0.57 7.62 10.43
C HIS A 98 1.10 6.20 10.24
N MET A 99 1.95 5.94 9.25
CA MET A 99 2.45 4.58 9.00
C MET A 99 3.35 4.05 10.12
N ASP A 100 3.93 4.96 10.89
CA ASP A 100 4.69 4.74 12.12
C ASP A 100 3.84 4.40 13.35
N THR A 101 2.53 4.66 13.29
CA THR A 101 1.58 4.37 14.39
C THR A 101 0.93 2.99 14.29
N ILE A 102 1.12 2.29 13.18
CA ILE A 102 0.51 0.99 12.91
C ILE A 102 1.44 -0.10 13.43
N ASP A 103 0.91 -1.01 14.27
CA ASP A 103 1.61 -2.24 14.62
C ASP A 103 1.47 -3.26 13.49
N TRP A 104 2.37 -3.17 12.51
CA TRP A 104 2.38 -4.08 11.36
C TRP A 104 2.62 -5.54 11.77
N ARG A 105 3.21 -5.81 12.95
CA ARG A 105 3.44 -7.17 13.43
C ARG A 105 2.15 -7.86 13.88
N ASP A 106 1.08 -7.10 14.18
CA ASP A 106 -0.25 -7.67 14.43
C ASP A 106 -0.95 -8.11 13.13
N ILE A 107 -0.65 -7.44 12.01
CA ILE A 107 -1.29 -7.65 10.70
C ILE A 107 -0.56 -8.72 9.88
N VAL A 108 0.77 -8.72 9.91
CA VAL A 108 1.62 -9.65 9.13
C VAL A 108 1.71 -11.01 9.83
N ARG A 109 1.25 -12.06 9.16
CA ARG A 109 1.28 -13.44 9.69
C ARG A 109 2.65 -14.10 9.59
N ASP A 110 3.43 -13.72 8.58
CA ASP A 110 4.79 -14.20 8.40
C ASP A 110 5.73 -13.58 9.44
N ARG A 111 6.25 -14.41 10.35
CA ARG A 111 7.03 -13.94 11.50
C ARG A 111 8.42 -13.43 11.09
N ASP A 112 8.96 -13.95 9.99
CA ASP A 112 10.29 -13.61 9.50
C ASP A 112 10.24 -12.51 8.43
N ALA A 113 9.04 -12.03 8.10
CA ALA A 113 8.84 -10.97 7.13
C ALA A 113 9.49 -9.64 7.55
N GLU A 114 10.02 -8.96 6.53
CA GLU A 114 10.67 -7.67 6.64
C GLU A 114 9.61 -6.56 6.72
N ILE A 115 9.76 -5.65 7.69
CA ILE A 115 8.89 -4.49 7.87
C ILE A 115 9.80 -3.27 7.90
N VAL A 116 9.68 -2.42 6.88
CA VAL A 116 10.51 -1.23 6.65
C VAL A 116 9.63 0.00 6.55
#